data_AF-A0A9P3FG17-F1
#
_entry.id   AF-A0A9P3FG17-F1
#
_cell.length_a   1.000
_cell.length_b   1.000
_cell.length_c   1.000
_cell.angle_alpha   90.00
_cell.angle_beta   90.00
_cell.angle_gamma   90.00
#
_symmetry.space_group_name_H-M   'P 1'
#
loop_
_entity.id
_entity.type
_entity.pdbx_description
1 polymer ?
#
loop_
_entity_poly.entity_id
_entity_poly.type
_entity_poly.pdbx_seq_one_letter_code
_entity_poly.pdbx_strand_id
1 'polypeptide(L)'
;MTETHEGGEDNDEGHGGEAHLLLANLISRAKALLAELEQFRQHLRIIRQEQHIELAHFRGTIQSELSMLEKLHSKPETDSTTHVAKSSNLPFLETVWKTAKKSSHVGALQKRVYYNSPSKSLSSAMHHINLGIKRPSEKGSRNAAVTVDLIADQGLTWTKVSLVTNHRILMDLAKQGWDSGGSEDEGDDDLPPRMDDDDADIPLVKNAKELCQASESYRVRTQKPKVNLVLPRIKLGETKEVDAVIDRCRAAGVTLFCGEGVGHVPEIQEALQTMAPDPINSFTNTLNID
;
A
#
# COMPACT_ATOMS: atom_id res chain seq x y z
N MET A 1 -32.69 34.09 -51.25
CA MET A 1 -32.57 32.65 -50.98
C MET A 1 -31.17 32.22 -51.40
N THR A 2 -30.26 32.16 -50.43
CA THR A 2 -29.15 31.20 -50.31
C THR A 2 -28.53 31.51 -48.95
N GLU A 3 -29.09 30.84 -47.95
CA GLU A 3 -28.65 30.78 -46.56
C GLU A 3 -27.59 29.68 -46.40
N THR A 4 -26.64 29.90 -45.48
CA THR A 4 -25.79 28.92 -44.77
C THR A 4 -24.69 28.24 -45.62
N HIS A 5 -23.47 28.01 -45.13
CA HIS A 5 -23.10 27.57 -43.80
C HIS A 5 -21.60 27.88 -43.54
N GLU A 6 -21.32 28.73 -42.56
CA GLU A 6 -19.97 28.86 -41.97
C GLU A 6 -19.75 27.64 -41.06
N GLY A 7 -18.79 26.80 -41.43
CA GLY A 7 -18.35 25.66 -40.63
C GLY A 7 -17.54 26.15 -39.44
N GLY A 8 -17.99 25.75 -38.25
CA GLY A 8 -17.44 26.14 -36.96
C GLY A 8 -15.98 25.73 -36.76
N GLU A 9 -15.27 26.61 -36.09
CA GLU A 9 -14.00 26.38 -35.43
C GLU A 9 -14.21 25.38 -34.29
N ASP A 10 -13.71 24.14 -34.47
CA ASP A 10 -13.61 23.17 -33.38
C ASP A 10 -12.57 23.66 -32.37
N ASN A 11 -13.06 24.13 -31.22
CA ASN A 11 -12.29 24.42 -30.03
C ASN A 11 -11.74 23.11 -29.43
N ASP A 12 -10.56 22.67 -29.86
CA ASP A 12 -9.80 21.56 -29.24
C ASP A 12 -8.47 22.02 -28.59
N GLU A 13 -8.31 23.32 -28.31
CA GLU A 13 -7.08 23.85 -27.68
C GLU A 13 -7.10 23.82 -26.14
N GLY A 14 -8.18 23.32 -25.52
CA GLY A 14 -8.38 23.38 -24.06
C GLY A 14 -7.78 22.24 -23.22
N HIS A 15 -7.54 21.07 -23.81
CA HIS A 15 -7.07 19.90 -23.05
C HIS A 15 -5.55 19.76 -23.02
N GLY A 16 -4.84 20.29 -24.03
CA GLY A 16 -3.39 20.15 -24.22
C GLY A 16 -2.49 20.92 -23.24
N GLY A 17 -3.07 21.66 -22.28
CA GLY A 17 -2.32 22.31 -21.21
C GLY A 17 -2.47 21.64 -19.84
N GLU A 18 -3.54 20.87 -19.65
CA GLU A 18 -3.88 20.30 -18.34
C GLU A 18 -2.95 19.15 -17.97
N ALA A 19 -2.61 18.25 -18.92
CA ALA A 19 -1.73 17.13 -18.60
C ALA A 19 -0.30 17.60 -18.36
N HIS A 20 0.18 18.58 -19.11
CA HIS A 20 1.48 19.19 -18.90
C HIS A 20 1.58 19.87 -17.52
N LEU A 21 0.56 20.61 -17.08
CA LEU A 21 0.49 21.18 -15.73
C LEU A 21 0.47 20.11 -14.64
N LEU A 22 -0.30 19.04 -14.84
CA LEU A 22 -0.36 17.90 -13.93
C LEU A 22 1.00 17.21 -13.82
N LEU A 23 1.69 16.97 -14.94
CA LEU A 23 3.03 16.38 -14.98
C LEU A 23 4.05 17.26 -14.26
N ALA A 24 4.04 18.57 -14.51
CA ALA A 24 4.91 19.52 -13.82
C ALA A 24 4.68 19.50 -12.29
N ASN A 25 3.40 19.42 -11.85
CA ASN A 25 3.06 19.27 -10.44
C ASN A 25 3.60 17.96 -9.84
N LEU A 26 3.41 16.83 -10.52
CA LEU A 26 3.91 15.52 -10.07
C LEU A 26 5.45 15.52 -9.98
N ILE A 27 6.14 16.09 -10.96
CA ILE A 27 7.61 16.20 -10.96
C ILE A 27 8.10 17.04 -9.78
N SER A 28 7.47 18.19 -9.54
CA SER A 28 7.80 19.06 -8.40
C SER A 28 7.65 18.30 -7.07
N ARG A 29 6.54 17.59 -6.89
CA ARG A 29 6.27 16.78 -5.71
C ARG A 29 7.23 15.61 -5.53
N ALA A 30 7.58 14.91 -6.61
CA ALA A 30 8.58 13.83 -6.56
C ALA A 30 9.97 14.35 -6.17
N LYS A 31 10.36 15.53 -6.66
CA LYS A 31 11.59 16.22 -6.26
C LYS A 31 11.58 16.61 -4.78
N ALA A 32 10.47 17.18 -4.30
CA ALA A 32 10.30 17.50 -2.88
C ALA A 32 10.40 16.25 -2.00
N LEU A 33 9.77 15.15 -2.39
CA LEU A 33 9.83 13.87 -1.68
C LEU A 33 11.27 13.31 -1.61
N LEU A 34 12.03 13.39 -2.70
CA LEU A 34 13.44 13.00 -2.70
C LEU A 34 14.30 13.90 -1.79
N ALA A 35 14.01 15.20 -1.75
CA ALA A 35 14.70 16.12 -0.86
C ALA A 35 14.43 15.81 0.62
N GLU A 36 13.18 15.51 0.99
CA GLU A 36 12.84 15.07 2.36
C GLU A 36 13.54 13.76 2.73
N LEU A 37 13.59 12.78 1.82
CA LEU A 37 14.31 11.53 2.04
C LEU A 37 15.82 11.73 2.23
N GLU A 38 16.40 12.67 1.50
CA GLU A 38 17.82 13.01 1.65
C GLU A 38 18.09 13.67 3.01
N GLN A 39 17.20 14.56 3.48
CA GLN A 39 17.29 15.12 4.83
C GLN A 39 17.23 14.02 5.90
N PHE A 40 16.31 13.06 5.75
CA PHE A 40 16.24 11.92 6.67
C PHE A 40 17.53 11.09 6.63
N ARG A 41 18.07 10.80 5.44
CA ARG A 41 19.33 10.06 5.31
C ARG A 41 20.51 10.81 5.96
N GLN A 42 20.57 12.13 5.82
CA GLN A 42 21.60 12.95 6.47
C GLN A 42 21.49 12.87 7.99
N HIS A 43 20.27 12.94 8.54
CA HIS A 43 20.04 12.72 9.97
C HIS A 43 20.52 11.33 10.41
N LEU A 44 20.18 10.28 9.66
CA LEU A 44 20.64 8.91 9.95
C LEU A 44 22.16 8.76 9.95
N ARG A 45 22.88 9.54 9.13
CA ARG A 45 24.35 9.57 9.14
C ARG A 45 24.91 10.21 10.39
N ILE A 46 24.29 11.31 10.84
CA ILE A 46 24.69 12.02 12.06
C ILE A 46 24.57 11.07 13.27
N ILE A 47 23.46 10.35 13.39
CA ILE A 47 23.23 9.39 14.47
C ILE A 47 23.84 7.99 14.21
N ARG A 48 24.57 7.81 13.10
CA ARG A 48 25.21 6.54 12.69
C ARG A 48 24.28 5.33 12.55
N GLN A 49 23.02 5.55 12.17
CA GLN A 49 22.01 4.50 11.97
C GLN A 49 21.69 4.21 10.48
N GLU A 50 22.36 4.87 9.52
CA GLU A 50 22.08 4.70 8.08
C GLU A 50 22.07 3.23 7.62
N GLN A 51 22.95 2.39 8.18
CA GLN A 51 23.06 0.98 7.79
C GLN A 51 21.93 0.08 8.32
N HIS A 52 21.21 0.54 9.35
CA HIS A 52 20.16 -0.23 9.99
C HIS A 52 18.78 -0.01 9.37
N ILE A 53 18.65 1.01 8.50
CA ILE A 53 17.37 1.41 7.93
C ILE A 53 17.36 1.18 6.41
N GLU A 54 16.43 0.35 5.96
CA GLU A 54 16.30 -0.02 4.55
C GLU A 54 15.49 1.05 3.78
N LEU A 55 16.19 2.03 3.20
CA LEU A 55 15.60 3.11 2.39
C LEU A 55 15.94 3.04 0.89
N ALA A 56 16.96 2.27 0.52
CA ALA A 56 17.53 2.29 -0.83
C ALA A 56 16.51 1.90 -1.91
N HIS A 57 15.71 0.86 -1.66
CA HIS A 57 14.69 0.40 -2.60
C HIS A 57 13.58 1.44 -2.81
N PHE A 58 13.05 2.00 -1.73
CA PHE A 58 12.04 3.05 -1.78
C PHE A 58 12.53 4.28 -2.54
N ARG A 59 13.76 4.73 -2.26
CA ARG A 59 14.39 5.84 -2.99
C ARG A 59 14.54 5.53 -4.48
N GLY A 60 15.00 4.33 -4.83
CA GLY A 60 15.15 3.91 -6.22
C GLY A 60 13.82 3.89 -6.98
N THR A 61 12.73 3.53 -6.31
CA THR A 61 11.38 3.55 -6.88
C THR A 61 10.93 4.98 -7.18
N ILE A 62 11.15 5.93 -6.26
CA ILE A 62 10.82 7.35 -6.48
C ILE A 62 11.68 7.95 -7.60
N GLN A 63 12.98 7.62 -7.65
CA GLN A 63 13.87 8.09 -8.73
C GLN A 63 13.43 7.58 -10.10
N SER A 64 12.99 6.32 -10.17
CA SER A 64 12.48 5.72 -11.41
C SER A 64 11.17 6.36 -11.85
N GLU A 65 10.26 6.63 -10.91
CA GLU A 65 9.02 7.35 -11.15
C GLU A 65 9.28 8.78 -11.65
N LEU A 66 10.16 9.53 -10.99
CA LEU A 66 10.56 10.88 -11.41
C LEU A 66 11.12 10.87 -12.84
N SER A 67 12.02 9.93 -13.13
CA SER A 67 12.61 9.79 -14.46
C SER A 67 11.56 9.47 -15.53
N MET A 68 10.53 8.70 -15.19
CA MET A 68 9.42 8.40 -16.08
C MET A 68 8.55 9.64 -16.34
N LEU A 69 8.23 10.39 -15.28
CA LEU A 69 7.43 11.61 -15.36
C LEU A 69 8.15 12.70 -16.17
N GLU A 70 9.46 12.89 -15.98
CA GLU A 70 10.25 13.85 -16.76
C GLU A 70 10.30 13.48 -18.24
N LYS A 71 10.42 12.18 -18.56
CA LYS A 71 10.33 11.69 -19.94
C LYS A 71 8.94 11.91 -20.55
N LEU A 72 7.87 11.71 -19.79
CA LEU A 72 6.50 11.96 -20.24
C LEU A 72 6.26 13.45 -20.50
N HIS A 73 6.76 14.32 -19.62
CA HIS A 73 6.65 15.77 -19.77
C HIS A 73 7.39 16.28 -21.03
N SER A 74 8.48 15.63 -21.45
CA SER A 74 9.20 16.00 -22.68
C SER A 74 8.53 15.57 -23.99
N LYS A 75 7.45 14.76 -23.92
CA LYS A 75 6.73 14.26 -25.09
C LYS A 75 5.55 15.17 -25.43
N PRO A 76 5.11 15.20 -26.70
CA PRO A 76 3.88 15.90 -27.07
C PRO A 76 2.68 15.34 -26.30
N GLU A 77 1.75 16.21 -25.95
CA GLU A 77 0.55 15.82 -25.23
C GLU A 77 -0.32 14.90 -26.11
N THR A 78 -0.77 13.81 -25.51
CA THR A 78 -1.63 12.80 -26.13
C THR A 78 -2.49 12.20 -25.03
N ASP A 79 -3.68 11.70 -25.34
CA ASP A 79 -4.55 11.03 -24.36
C ASP A 79 -3.82 9.93 -23.56
N SER A 80 -2.89 9.23 -24.21
CA SER A 80 -2.01 8.26 -23.58
C SER A 80 -1.10 8.88 -22.50
N THR A 81 -0.49 10.04 -22.77
CA THR A 81 0.35 10.76 -21.79
C THR A 81 -0.46 11.22 -20.58
N THR A 82 -1.68 11.72 -20.81
CA THR A 82 -2.61 12.16 -19.76
C THR A 82 -3.07 10.99 -18.90
N HIS A 83 -3.42 9.86 -19.53
CA HIS A 83 -3.81 8.64 -18.81
C HIS A 83 -2.64 8.09 -17.97
N VAL A 84 -1.43 8.04 -18.54
CA VAL A 84 -0.24 7.59 -17.80
C VAL A 84 0.05 8.50 -16.62
N ALA A 85 -0.03 9.83 -16.79
CA ALA A 85 0.17 10.79 -15.72
C ALA A 85 -0.86 10.62 -14.58
N LYS A 86 -2.13 10.39 -14.91
CA LYS A 86 -3.19 10.07 -13.93
C LYS A 86 -2.94 8.74 -13.20
N SER A 87 -2.27 7.79 -13.85
CA SER A 87 -1.91 6.49 -13.27
C SER A 87 -0.58 6.48 -12.49
N SER A 88 0.05 7.64 -12.27
CA SER A 88 1.30 7.74 -11.53
C SER A 88 1.21 7.12 -10.13
N ASN A 89 2.29 6.46 -9.72
CA ASN A 89 2.41 5.84 -8.41
C ASN A 89 2.84 6.85 -7.32
N LEU A 90 3.14 8.10 -7.70
CA LEU A 90 3.60 9.13 -6.77
C LEU A 90 2.66 9.35 -5.57
N PRO A 91 1.33 9.46 -5.73
CA PRO A 91 0.43 9.63 -4.58
C PRO A 91 0.53 8.50 -3.55
N PHE A 92 0.84 7.28 -4.00
CA PHE A 92 1.05 6.14 -3.11
C PHE A 92 2.36 6.29 -2.34
N LEU A 93 3.46 6.59 -3.05
CA LEU A 93 4.79 6.80 -2.44
C LEU A 93 4.76 7.93 -1.40
N GLU A 94 4.08 9.04 -1.71
CA GLU A 94 3.86 10.12 -0.75
C GLU A 94 3.07 9.69 0.48
N THR A 95 2.04 8.88 0.30
CA THR A 95 1.23 8.41 1.43
C THR A 95 2.06 7.50 2.34
N VAL A 96 2.89 6.62 1.76
CA VAL A 96 3.85 5.80 2.50
C VAL A 96 4.79 6.69 3.30
N TRP A 97 5.35 7.73 2.68
CA TRP A 97 6.25 8.66 3.36
C TRP A 97 5.57 9.48 4.46
N LYS A 98 4.37 10.02 4.21
CA LYS A 98 3.55 10.73 5.21
C LYS A 98 3.24 9.83 6.41
N THR A 99 3.00 8.54 6.17
CA THR A 99 2.78 7.55 7.23
C THR A 99 4.07 7.26 8.00
N ALA A 100 5.20 7.20 7.31
CA ALA A 100 6.52 7.06 7.92
C ALA A 100 6.85 8.25 8.84
N LYS A 101 6.55 9.49 8.42
CA LYS A 101 6.77 10.71 9.22
C LYS A 101 6.01 10.75 10.54
N LYS A 102 4.89 10.02 10.63
CA LYS A 102 4.09 9.91 11.86
C LYS A 102 4.53 8.78 12.77
N SER A 103 5.30 7.86 12.23
CA SER A 103 5.68 6.64 12.92
C SER A 103 7.01 6.83 13.64
N SER A 104 7.18 6.17 14.78
CA SER A 104 8.44 6.20 15.51
C SER A 104 9.37 5.08 15.06
N HIS A 105 10.70 5.29 15.14
CA HIS A 105 11.70 4.25 14.85
C HIS A 105 11.48 3.52 13.52
N VAL A 106 11.51 4.26 12.41
CA VAL A 106 11.36 3.71 11.05
C VAL A 106 12.52 2.77 10.75
N GLY A 107 12.21 1.49 10.52
CA GLY A 107 13.20 0.45 10.22
C GLY A 107 13.33 0.13 8.73
N ALA A 108 12.23 0.07 7.99
CA ALA A 108 12.26 -0.23 6.56
C ALA A 108 11.06 0.36 5.81
N LEU A 109 11.28 0.75 4.56
CA LEU A 109 10.23 1.15 3.63
C LEU A 109 10.16 0.17 2.46
N GLN A 110 8.95 -0.28 2.12
CA GLN A 110 8.66 -1.23 1.04
C GLN A 110 9.47 -2.54 1.13
N LYS A 111 9.38 -3.22 2.27
CA LYS A 111 10.09 -4.49 2.50
C LYS A 111 9.21 -5.68 2.15
N ARG A 112 9.75 -6.61 1.37
CA ARG A 112 9.15 -7.94 1.17
C ARG A 112 9.58 -8.87 2.30
N VAL A 113 8.60 -9.36 3.04
CA VAL A 113 8.78 -10.24 4.19
C VAL A 113 8.35 -11.66 3.81
N TYR A 114 9.23 -12.64 4.02
CA TYR A 114 8.97 -14.04 3.73
C TYR A 114 8.50 -14.75 4.99
N TYR A 115 7.44 -15.56 4.90
CA TYR A 115 6.90 -16.30 6.04
C TYR A 115 6.44 -17.69 5.61
N ASN A 116 6.40 -18.59 6.58
CA ASN A 116 5.87 -19.93 6.38
C ASN A 116 4.37 -19.88 6.60
N SER A 117 3.60 -19.88 5.52
CA SER A 117 2.15 -19.94 5.62
C SER A 117 1.70 -21.34 6.07
N PRO A 118 0.91 -21.48 7.16
CA PRO A 118 0.41 -22.76 7.61
C PRO A 118 -0.51 -23.44 6.59
N SER A 119 -1.19 -22.70 5.69
CA SER A 119 -2.01 -23.30 4.63
C SER A 119 -1.17 -24.04 3.59
N LYS A 120 0.03 -23.54 3.28
CA LYS A 120 1.02 -24.24 2.43
C LYS A 120 1.76 -25.36 3.17
N SER A 121 1.78 -25.30 4.50
CA SER A 121 2.31 -26.38 5.35
C SER A 121 1.35 -27.58 5.38
N LEU A 122 0.03 -27.37 5.36
CA LEU A 122 -0.96 -28.47 5.28
C LEU A 122 -0.93 -29.23 3.95
N SER A 123 -0.72 -28.54 2.82
CA SER A 123 -0.47 -29.21 1.53
C SER A 123 0.80 -30.07 1.57
N SER A 124 1.77 -29.71 2.41
CA SER A 124 2.97 -30.51 2.65
C SER A 124 2.73 -31.63 3.66
N ALA A 125 1.78 -31.47 4.60
CA ALA A 125 1.37 -32.51 5.53
C ALA A 125 0.57 -33.62 4.84
N MET A 126 -0.15 -33.35 3.73
CA MET A 126 -0.76 -34.40 2.92
C MET A 126 0.23 -35.21 2.06
N HIS A 127 1.53 -34.86 2.03
CA HIS A 127 2.55 -35.67 1.32
C HIS A 127 2.77 -37.07 1.91
N HIS A 128 2.30 -37.36 3.13
CA HIS A 128 2.40 -38.71 3.70
C HIS A 128 1.24 -39.64 3.28
N ILE A 129 0.19 -39.10 2.63
CA ILE A 129 -0.93 -39.90 2.12
C ILE A 129 -0.57 -40.31 0.70
N ASN A 130 0.05 -41.47 0.60
CA ASN A 130 0.77 -41.97 -0.56
C ASN A 130 -0.18 -42.38 -1.72
N LEU A 131 -0.92 -41.44 -2.33
CA LEU A 131 -1.60 -41.66 -3.61
C LEU A 131 -0.62 -41.46 -4.78
N GLY A 132 0.37 -42.36 -4.91
CA GLY A 132 1.08 -42.81 -6.13
C GLY A 132 1.50 -41.85 -7.26
N ILE A 133 1.30 -40.54 -7.16
CA ILE A 133 1.53 -39.59 -8.25
C ILE A 133 2.96 -39.07 -8.12
N LYS A 134 3.89 -39.73 -8.81
CA LYS A 134 5.28 -39.26 -8.94
C LYS A 134 5.29 -37.95 -9.74
N ARG A 135 5.56 -36.83 -9.07
CA ARG A 135 5.90 -35.54 -9.70
C ARG A 135 7.29 -35.08 -9.25
N PRO A 136 8.03 -34.36 -10.11
CA PRO A 136 9.44 -34.05 -9.91
C PRO A 136 9.65 -33.18 -8.67
N SER A 137 10.75 -33.41 -7.96
CA SER A 137 11.12 -32.74 -6.72
C SER A 137 11.29 -31.23 -6.91
N GLU A 138 10.36 -30.43 -6.37
CA GLU A 138 10.55 -28.99 -6.22
C GLU A 138 11.39 -28.71 -4.96
N LYS A 139 12.58 -28.13 -5.17
CA LYS A 139 13.44 -27.54 -4.14
C LYS A 139 12.62 -26.64 -3.21
N GLY A 140 12.56 -27.00 -1.92
CA GLY A 140 12.29 -26.11 -0.79
C GLY A 140 10.94 -25.41 -0.81
N SER A 141 10.02 -25.86 0.04
CA SER A 141 8.88 -25.10 0.60
C SER A 141 8.82 -23.63 0.12
N ARG A 142 7.98 -23.33 -0.86
CA ARG A 142 7.77 -21.94 -1.35
C ARG A 142 7.24 -21.08 -0.21
N ASN A 143 8.14 -20.37 0.47
CA ASN A 143 7.81 -19.36 1.48
C ASN A 143 6.81 -18.37 0.88
N ALA A 144 5.70 -18.12 1.59
CA ALA A 144 4.79 -17.05 1.23
C ALA A 144 5.52 -15.72 1.44
N ALA A 145 5.26 -14.72 0.59
CA ALA A 145 5.92 -13.43 0.67
C ALA A 145 4.86 -12.33 0.67
N VAL A 146 4.92 -11.45 1.65
CA VAL A 146 4.04 -10.29 1.78
C VAL A 146 4.88 -9.03 1.75
N THR A 147 4.42 -8.02 1.01
CA THR A 147 5.09 -6.73 0.95
C THR A 147 4.49 -5.78 1.99
N VAL A 148 5.33 -5.34 2.93
CA VAL A 148 5.00 -4.34 3.95
C VAL A 148 5.53 -2.98 3.48
N ASP A 149 4.70 -1.95 3.51
CA ASP A 149 5.09 -0.64 2.97
C ASP A 149 5.91 0.18 3.96
N LEU A 150 5.68 -0.03 5.27
CA LEU A 150 6.44 0.59 6.35
C LEU A 150 6.58 -0.38 7.52
N ILE A 151 7.81 -0.55 8.02
CA ILE A 151 8.10 -1.22 9.28
C ILE A 151 8.62 -0.17 10.26
N ALA A 152 7.94 -0.02 11.39
CA ALA A 152 8.19 0.99 12.42
C ALA A 152 8.24 0.36 13.82
N ASP A 153 8.51 1.18 14.83
CA ASP A 153 8.60 0.80 16.25
C ASP A 153 9.58 -0.36 16.46
N GLN A 154 10.76 -0.29 15.83
CA GLN A 154 11.79 -1.33 15.89
C GLN A 154 11.33 -2.70 15.37
N GLY A 155 10.37 -2.71 14.44
CA GLY A 155 9.83 -3.93 13.85
C GLY A 155 8.54 -4.44 14.48
N LEU A 156 8.04 -3.78 15.53
CA LEU A 156 6.80 -4.14 16.21
C LEU A 156 5.55 -3.63 15.50
N THR A 157 5.67 -2.72 14.54
CA THR A 157 4.52 -2.17 13.81
C THR A 157 4.75 -2.32 12.31
N TRP A 158 3.85 -3.04 11.66
CA TRP A 158 3.85 -3.26 10.22
C TRP A 158 2.69 -2.51 9.60
N THR A 159 2.99 -1.57 8.73
CA THR A 159 1.97 -0.74 8.10
C THR A 159 1.90 -1.02 6.61
N LYS A 160 0.69 -1.32 6.13
CA LYS A 160 0.33 -1.42 4.72
C LYS A 160 -0.45 -0.18 4.32
N VAL A 161 -0.11 0.42 3.20
CA VAL A 161 -0.81 1.57 2.64
C VAL A 161 -1.56 1.10 1.40
N SER A 162 -2.83 1.45 1.27
CA SER A 162 -3.63 1.10 0.11
C SER A 162 -4.47 2.30 -0.34
N LEU A 163 -4.29 2.73 -1.59
CA LEU A 163 -5.06 3.83 -2.19
C LEU A 163 -6.39 3.36 -2.81
N VAL A 164 -6.90 2.22 -2.37
CA VAL A 164 -8.19 1.70 -2.82
C VAL A 164 -9.30 2.71 -2.50
N THR A 165 -10.23 2.90 -3.43
CA THR A 165 -11.39 3.77 -3.30
C THR A 165 -12.64 2.96 -2.97
N ASN A 166 -13.67 3.63 -2.45
CA ASN A 166 -14.98 3.00 -2.19
C ASN A 166 -15.52 2.33 -3.47
N HIS A 167 -15.48 3.03 -4.60
CA HIS A 167 -15.86 2.47 -5.90
C HIS A 167 -15.07 1.20 -6.26
N ARG A 168 -13.76 1.14 -5.99
CA ARG A 168 -12.97 -0.05 -6.30
C ARG A 168 -13.39 -1.24 -5.44
N ILE A 169 -13.72 -1.02 -4.16
CA ILE A 169 -14.26 -2.05 -3.28
C ILE A 169 -15.60 -2.55 -3.82
N LEU A 170 -16.48 -1.64 -4.23
CA LEU A 170 -17.77 -2.00 -4.82
C LEU A 170 -17.61 -2.82 -6.12
N MET A 171 -16.65 -2.46 -6.97
CA MET A 171 -16.34 -3.26 -8.16
C MET A 171 -15.83 -4.67 -7.81
N ASP A 172 -15.00 -4.78 -6.78
CA ASP A 172 -14.47 -6.07 -6.35
C ASP A 172 -15.58 -6.91 -5.67
N LEU A 173 -16.54 -6.29 -4.97
CA LEU A 173 -17.76 -6.94 -4.46
C LEU A 173 -18.69 -7.38 -5.60
N ALA A 174 -18.92 -6.53 -6.60
CA ALA A 174 -19.77 -6.86 -7.75
C ALA A 174 -19.24 -8.08 -8.53
N LYS A 175 -17.92 -8.22 -8.67
CA LYS A 175 -17.30 -9.42 -9.26
C LYS A 175 -17.58 -10.70 -8.48
N GLN A 176 -17.86 -10.60 -7.19
CA GLN A 176 -18.24 -11.73 -6.34
C GLN A 176 -19.75 -12.05 -6.41
N GLY A 177 -20.47 -11.41 -7.34
CA GLY A 177 -21.91 -11.55 -7.47
C GLY A 177 -22.66 -10.81 -6.37
N TRP A 178 -22.10 -9.71 -5.84
CA TRP A 178 -22.90 -8.76 -5.08
C TRP A 178 -23.89 -8.09 -6.03
N ASP A 179 -25.16 -8.49 -5.94
CA ASP A 179 -26.28 -7.84 -6.60
C ASP A 179 -26.85 -6.77 -5.66
N SER A 180 -26.95 -5.54 -6.14
CA SER A 180 -27.49 -4.41 -5.38
C SER A 180 -29.03 -4.48 -5.37
N GLY A 181 -29.59 -5.57 -4.87
CA GLY A 181 -31.03 -5.77 -4.62
C GLY A 181 -31.94 -5.39 -5.79
N GLY A 182 -31.51 -5.64 -7.03
CA GLY A 182 -32.04 -5.01 -8.23
C GLY A 182 -32.62 -5.95 -9.28
N SER A 183 -33.12 -7.14 -8.92
CA SER A 183 -34.15 -7.79 -9.72
C SER A 183 -34.98 -8.77 -8.88
N GLU A 184 -36.26 -8.49 -8.76
CA GLU A 184 -37.28 -9.50 -8.53
C GLU A 184 -37.34 -10.38 -9.78
N ASP A 185 -36.63 -11.51 -9.77
CA ASP A 185 -36.95 -12.63 -10.67
C ASP A 185 -36.92 -13.91 -9.85
N GLU A 186 -38.10 -14.47 -9.62
CA GLU A 186 -38.33 -15.75 -8.98
C GLU A 186 -37.77 -16.85 -9.87
N GLY A 187 -36.72 -17.57 -9.45
CA GLY A 187 -36.24 -18.70 -10.23
C GLY A 187 -35.03 -19.44 -9.65
N ASP A 188 -35.34 -20.59 -9.05
CA ASP A 188 -34.48 -21.75 -8.77
C ASP A 188 -33.60 -21.74 -7.51
N ASP A 189 -34.14 -22.48 -6.54
CA ASP A 189 -33.46 -23.23 -5.48
C ASP A 189 -32.37 -24.16 -6.04
N ASP A 190 -31.39 -24.49 -5.17
CA ASP A 190 -30.37 -25.55 -5.32
C ASP A 190 -28.95 -25.15 -5.80
N LEU A 191 -28.50 -23.94 -5.45
CA LEU A 191 -27.06 -23.68 -5.35
C LEU A 191 -26.56 -24.12 -3.96
N PRO A 192 -25.47 -24.93 -3.87
CA PRO A 192 -24.91 -25.33 -2.58
C PRO A 192 -24.53 -24.09 -1.75
N PRO A 193 -24.65 -24.14 -0.42
CA PRO A 193 -24.29 -23.01 0.43
C PRO A 193 -22.85 -22.58 0.12
N ARG A 194 -22.69 -21.33 -0.32
CA ARG A 194 -21.39 -20.71 -0.59
C ARG A 194 -20.52 -20.92 0.64
N MET A 195 -19.47 -21.73 0.50
CA MET A 195 -18.50 -21.90 1.58
C MET A 195 -17.84 -20.56 1.85
N ASP A 196 -17.54 -20.27 3.11
CA ASP A 196 -16.99 -19.00 3.66
C ASP A 196 -15.62 -18.54 3.05
N ASP A 197 -15.21 -19.07 1.90
CA ASP A 197 -13.96 -18.77 1.19
C ASP A 197 -14.09 -17.68 0.10
N ASP A 198 -15.31 -17.31 -0.31
CA ASP A 198 -15.54 -16.22 -1.30
C ASP A 198 -15.05 -14.85 -0.78
N ASP A 199 -14.94 -14.70 0.55
CA ASP A 199 -14.41 -13.51 1.22
C ASP A 199 -12.88 -13.36 1.09
N ALA A 200 -12.17 -14.42 0.70
CA ALA A 200 -10.74 -14.38 0.41
C ALA A 200 -10.41 -13.76 -0.95
N ASP A 201 -11.41 -13.52 -1.80
CA ASP A 201 -11.22 -12.97 -3.13
C ASP A 201 -11.18 -11.44 -3.17
N ILE A 202 -11.66 -10.74 -2.13
CA ILE A 202 -11.48 -9.29 -2.05
C ILE A 202 -10.00 -9.03 -1.81
N PRO A 203 -9.27 -8.38 -2.74
CA PRO A 203 -7.82 -8.23 -2.62
C PRO A 203 -7.40 -7.52 -1.33
N LEU A 204 -8.25 -6.61 -0.82
CA LEU A 204 -8.02 -5.89 0.42
C LEU A 204 -8.01 -6.82 1.65
N VAL A 205 -9.05 -7.65 1.79
CA VAL A 205 -9.22 -8.57 2.92
C VAL A 205 -8.15 -9.66 2.87
N LYS A 206 -7.82 -10.16 1.67
CA LYS A 206 -6.74 -11.11 1.47
C LYS A 206 -5.40 -10.57 1.94
N ASN A 207 -5.03 -9.36 1.52
CA ASN A 207 -3.80 -8.71 1.97
C ASN A 207 -3.78 -8.52 3.48
N ALA A 208 -4.90 -8.14 4.10
CA ALA A 208 -5.01 -8.01 5.55
C ALA A 208 -4.78 -9.35 6.28
N LYS A 209 -5.44 -10.42 5.84
CA LYS A 209 -5.27 -11.78 6.39
C LYS A 209 -3.82 -12.29 6.21
N GLU A 210 -3.25 -12.13 5.02
CA GLU A 210 -1.87 -12.53 4.73
C GLU A 210 -0.85 -11.76 5.58
N LEU A 211 -1.06 -10.45 5.79
CA LEU A 211 -0.24 -9.63 6.69
C LEU A 211 -0.34 -10.09 8.14
N CYS A 212 -1.55 -10.37 8.63
CA CYS A 212 -1.74 -10.92 9.97
C CYS A 212 -1.03 -12.26 10.12
N GLN A 213 -1.22 -13.19 9.19
CA GLN A 213 -0.57 -14.50 9.22
C GLN A 213 0.96 -14.38 9.15
N ALA A 214 1.48 -13.46 8.33
CA ALA A 214 2.90 -13.15 8.29
C ALA A 214 3.38 -12.59 9.63
N SER A 215 2.64 -11.65 10.23
CA SER A 215 2.98 -11.05 11.53
C SER A 215 3.03 -12.09 12.65
N GLU A 216 2.14 -13.08 12.65
CA GLU A 216 2.13 -14.15 13.65
C GLU A 216 3.34 -15.08 13.58
N SER A 217 3.90 -15.24 12.38
CA SER A 217 5.09 -16.05 12.14
C SER A 217 6.38 -15.33 12.59
N TYR A 218 6.30 -14.02 12.83
CA TYR A 218 7.43 -13.21 13.26
C TYR A 218 7.35 -12.93 14.76
N ARG A 219 8.49 -13.07 15.44
CA ARG A 219 8.67 -12.63 16.82
C ARG A 219 9.76 -11.59 16.87
N VAL A 220 9.37 -10.35 17.16
CA VAL A 220 10.29 -9.24 17.37
C VAL A 220 10.33 -8.99 18.87
N ARG A 221 11.48 -9.22 19.50
CA ARG A 221 11.68 -9.04 20.96
C ARG A 221 10.59 -9.73 21.81
N THR A 222 10.28 -10.99 21.50
CA THR A 222 9.24 -11.82 22.16
C THR A 222 7.79 -11.41 21.91
N GLN A 223 7.54 -10.30 21.19
CA GLN A 223 6.20 -9.83 20.84
C GLN A 223 5.88 -10.09 19.36
N LYS A 224 4.58 -10.21 19.06
CA LYS A 224 4.06 -10.25 17.69
C LYS A 224 3.92 -8.82 17.16
N PRO A 225 4.37 -8.52 15.93
CA PRO A 225 4.14 -7.20 15.35
C PRO A 225 2.65 -6.92 15.15
N LYS A 226 2.23 -5.68 15.42
CA LYS A 226 0.89 -5.17 15.14
C LYS A 226 0.79 -4.78 13.68
N VAL A 227 -0.29 -5.19 13.02
CA VAL A 227 -0.56 -4.85 11.63
C VAL A 227 -1.49 -3.64 11.57
N ASN A 228 -1.07 -2.63 10.82
CA ASN A 228 -1.83 -1.42 10.53
C ASN A 228 -2.13 -1.36 9.03
N LEU A 229 -3.33 -0.96 8.65
CA LEU A 229 -3.71 -0.72 7.25
C LEU A 229 -4.25 0.70 7.10
N VAL A 230 -3.61 1.48 6.24
CA VAL A 230 -3.89 2.91 6.00
C VAL A 230 -4.60 3.07 4.65
N LEU A 231 -5.80 3.62 4.70
CA LEU A 231 -6.76 3.73 3.60
C LEU A 231 -7.18 5.20 3.43
N PRO A 232 -6.32 6.06 2.85
CA PRO A 232 -6.55 7.52 2.83
C PRO A 232 -7.71 7.94 1.92
N ARG A 233 -8.11 7.12 0.95
CA ARG A 233 -9.18 7.44 -0.02
C ARG A 233 -10.54 6.88 0.37
N ILE A 234 -10.62 6.14 1.48
CA ILE A 234 -11.86 5.53 1.95
C ILE A 234 -12.53 6.48 2.94
N LYS A 235 -13.81 6.75 2.69
CA LYS A 235 -14.70 7.45 3.61
C LYS A 235 -15.62 6.42 4.25
N LEU A 236 -15.57 6.34 5.57
CA LEU A 236 -16.44 5.48 6.37
C LEU A 236 -17.87 6.03 6.32
N GLY A 237 -18.88 5.15 6.25
CA GLY A 237 -20.28 5.54 6.28
C GLY A 237 -20.88 5.99 4.94
N GLU A 238 -20.12 5.97 3.83
CA GLU A 238 -20.68 6.27 2.51
C GLU A 238 -21.50 5.10 1.95
N THR A 239 -21.11 3.87 2.27
CA THR A 239 -21.75 2.65 1.74
C THR A 239 -21.61 1.52 2.76
N LYS A 240 -22.73 0.91 3.16
CA LYS A 240 -22.77 -0.11 4.22
C LYS A 240 -21.90 -1.32 3.89
N GLU A 241 -21.77 -1.63 2.61
CA GLU A 241 -21.01 -2.76 2.10
C GLU A 241 -19.51 -2.51 2.16
N VAL A 242 -19.08 -1.27 1.92
CA VAL A 242 -17.68 -0.87 2.14
C VAL A 242 -17.36 -0.97 3.63
N ASP A 243 -18.24 -0.47 4.50
CA ASP A 243 -18.05 -0.58 5.94
C ASP A 243 -18.00 -2.04 6.41
N ALA A 244 -18.80 -2.94 5.84
CA ALA A 244 -18.73 -4.38 6.11
C ALA A 244 -17.38 -5.00 5.69
N VAL A 245 -16.79 -4.57 4.55
CA VAL A 245 -15.43 -4.99 4.14
C VAL A 245 -14.37 -4.48 5.13
N ILE A 246 -14.52 -3.24 5.61
CA ILE A 246 -13.63 -2.64 6.61
C ILE A 246 -13.74 -3.40 7.94
N ASP A 247 -14.94 -3.72 8.40
CA ASP A 247 -15.14 -4.48 9.64
C ASP A 247 -14.59 -5.91 9.54
N ARG A 248 -14.66 -6.54 8.36
CA ARG A 248 -13.96 -7.82 8.11
C ARG A 248 -12.44 -7.69 8.19
N CYS A 249 -11.86 -6.60 7.70
CA CYS A 249 -10.43 -6.32 7.89
C CYS A 249 -10.08 -6.12 9.38
N ARG A 250 -10.96 -5.49 10.18
CA ARG A 250 -10.77 -5.37 11.64
C ARG A 250 -10.86 -6.72 12.34
N ALA A 251 -11.84 -7.55 11.96
CA ALA A 251 -12.02 -8.89 12.50
C ALA A 251 -10.81 -9.80 12.21
N ALA A 252 -10.09 -9.57 11.11
CA ALA A 252 -8.84 -10.26 10.80
C ALA A 252 -7.66 -9.88 11.74
N GLY A 253 -7.82 -8.87 12.60
CA GLY A 253 -6.81 -8.43 13.57
C GLY A 253 -5.96 -7.23 13.13
N VAL A 254 -6.38 -6.49 12.09
CA VAL A 254 -5.67 -5.31 11.59
C VAL A 254 -6.24 -4.03 12.20
N THR A 255 -5.37 -3.09 12.57
CA THR A 255 -5.78 -1.73 12.97
C THR A 255 -5.96 -0.85 11.73
N LEU A 256 -7.14 -0.28 11.52
CA LEU A 256 -7.48 0.49 10.31
C LEU A 256 -7.45 2.00 10.54
N PHE A 257 -6.79 2.71 9.63
CA PHE A 257 -6.76 4.18 9.58
C PHE A 257 -7.35 4.64 8.25
N CYS A 258 -8.55 5.22 8.27
CA CYS A 258 -9.27 5.67 7.06
C CYS A 258 -9.33 7.20 6.98
N GLY A 259 -9.30 7.75 5.76
CA GLY A 259 -9.62 9.16 5.46
C GLY A 259 -9.02 10.20 6.42
N GLU A 260 -9.86 10.75 7.30
CA GLU A 260 -9.51 11.79 8.30
C GLU A 260 -8.78 11.27 9.55
N GLY A 261 -8.78 9.96 9.81
CA GLY A 261 -8.01 9.37 10.91
C GLY A 261 -6.49 9.44 10.68
N VAL A 262 -6.07 9.81 9.47
CA VAL A 262 -4.68 10.08 9.13
C VAL A 262 -4.38 11.51 9.56
N GLY A 263 -4.19 11.76 10.87
CA GLY A 263 -4.05 13.10 11.50
C GLY A 263 -2.98 14.06 10.92
N HIS A 264 -2.63 15.13 11.63
CA HIS A 264 -1.64 16.11 11.11
C HIS A 264 -0.31 15.42 10.74
N VAL A 265 0.22 15.68 9.54
CA VAL A 265 1.52 15.17 9.11
C VAL A 265 2.57 16.16 9.59
N PRO A 266 3.47 15.80 10.51
CA PRO A 266 4.51 16.70 10.97
C PRO A 266 5.45 17.10 9.83
N GLU A 267 6.04 18.28 9.95
CA GLU A 267 7.13 18.70 9.07
C GLU A 267 8.31 17.74 9.21
N ILE A 268 9.13 17.64 8.15
CA ILE A 268 10.23 16.66 8.14
C ILE A 268 11.16 16.88 9.32
N GLN A 269 11.49 18.13 9.67
CA GLN A 269 12.41 18.48 10.76
C GLN A 269 11.95 17.96 12.13
N GLU A 270 10.65 18.06 12.42
CA GLU A 270 10.06 17.52 13.65
C GLU A 270 9.96 16.00 13.60
N ALA A 271 9.61 15.46 12.42
CA ALA A 271 9.52 14.03 12.20
C ALA A 271 10.87 13.34 12.35
N LEU A 272 12.00 13.96 12.00
CA LEU A 272 13.34 13.36 12.05
C LEU A 272 13.65 12.72 13.43
N GLN A 273 13.38 13.46 14.51
CA GLN A 273 13.65 13.01 15.87
C GLN A 273 12.74 11.87 16.32
N THR A 274 11.50 11.85 15.82
CA THR A 274 10.53 10.80 16.14
C THR A 274 10.79 9.54 15.30
N MET A 275 11.04 9.72 14.01
CA MET A 275 11.31 8.66 13.04
C MET A 275 12.61 7.92 13.36
N ALA A 276 13.64 8.63 13.78
CA ALA A 276 14.93 8.04 14.15
C ALA A 276 15.51 8.80 15.35
N PRO A 277 15.09 8.42 16.58
CA PRO A 277 15.61 9.05 17.77
C PRO A 277 17.10 8.73 17.94
N ASP A 278 17.85 9.70 18.42
CA ASP A 278 19.27 9.51 18.73
C ASP A 278 19.39 8.49 19.88
N PRO A 279 20.08 7.35 19.66
CA PRO A 279 20.30 6.37 20.72
C PRO A 279 21.05 6.99 21.90
N ILE A 280 21.85 8.03 21.67
CA ILE A 280 22.62 8.70 22.71
C ILE A 280 21.73 9.44 23.70
N ASN A 281 20.65 10.06 23.21
CA ASN A 281 19.68 10.77 24.06
C ASN A 281 18.87 9.83 24.98
N SER A 282 18.87 8.53 24.69
CA SER A 282 18.24 7.52 25.55
C SER A 282 19.13 7.02 26.68
N PHE A 283 20.43 7.35 26.67
CA PHE A 283 21.30 7.01 27.79
C PHE A 283 21.09 7.98 28.94
N THR A 284 20.83 7.43 30.12
CA THR A 284 20.95 8.17 31.37
C THR A 284 22.40 8.56 31.60
N ASN A 285 22.64 9.73 32.22
CA ASN A 285 23.99 10.23 32.53
C ASN A 285 24.83 9.26 33.40
N THR A 286 24.17 8.28 34.02
CA THR A 286 24.78 7.13 34.69
C THR A 286 24.71 5.89 33.82
N LEU A 287 25.88 5.42 33.37
CA LEU A 287 26.08 4.11 32.75
C LEU A 287 26.48 3.12 33.85
N ASN A 288 25.59 2.19 34.19
CA ASN A 288 25.92 1.12 35.14
C ASN A 288 26.81 0.10 34.41
N ILE A 289 28.10 0.09 34.74
CA ILE A 289 29.05 -0.94 34.32
C ILE A 289 29.16 -1.90 35.51
N ASP A 290 28.77 -3.16 35.32
CA ASP A 290 29.02 -4.28 36.24
C ASP A 290 30.19 -5.12 35.69
#